data_AF-A0A2R6G550-F1
#
_entry.id   AF-A0A2R6G550-F1
#
_cell.length_a   1.000
_cell.length_b   1.000
_cell.length_c   1.000
_cell.angle_alpha   90.00
_cell.angle_beta   90.00
_cell.angle_gamma   90.00
#
_symmetry.space_group_name_H-M   'P 1'
#
loop_
_entity.id
_entity.type
_entity.pdbx_description
1 polymer ?
#
loop_
_entity_poly.entity_id
_entity_poly.type
_entity_poly.pdbx_seq_one_letter_code
_entity_poly.pdbx_strand_id
1 'polypeptide(L)'
;MSVMIECTVPAEDFALGRAFEDTRGEQFELERLIPTSGAIVPFFWIRDGDYERIATDLGADEAIENVRVVDEFDDRALFRIE
;
A
#
# COMPACT_ATOMS: atom_id res chain seq x y z
N MET A 1 -1.15 -16.53 23.33
CA MET A 1 0.28 -16.53 22.98
C MET A 1 0.40 -15.89 21.61
N SER A 2 1.17 -14.80 21.48
CA SER A 2 1.36 -14.06 20.23
C SER A 2 2.82 -14.16 19.79
N VAL A 3 3.07 -14.18 18.48
CA VAL A 3 4.41 -14.15 17.89
C VAL A 3 4.48 -12.91 16.99
N MET A 4 5.55 -12.13 17.12
CA MET A 4 5.83 -10.95 16.30
C MET A 4 7.13 -11.21 15.54
N ILE A 5 7.12 -10.95 14.23
CA ILE A 5 8.29 -11.09 13.36
C ILE A 5 8.47 -9.74 12.66
N GLU A 6 9.71 -9.26 12.62
CA GLU A 6 10.13 -8.13 11.81
C GLU A 6 11.05 -8.65 10.71
N CYS A 7 10.79 -8.24 9.48
CA CYS A 7 11.60 -8.61 8.33
C CYS A 7 11.73 -7.43 7.38
N THR A 8 12.84 -7.40 6.65
CA THR A 8 13.13 -6.40 5.62
C THR A 8 13.29 -7.14 4.30
N VAL A 9 12.62 -6.66 3.27
CA VAL A 9 12.75 -7.16 1.89
C VAL A 9 13.16 -6.00 0.99
N PRO A 10 14.02 -6.23 -0.02
CA PRO A 10 14.27 -5.25 -1.06
C PRO A 10 12.96 -4.86 -1.76
N ALA A 11 12.81 -3.58 -2.11
CA ALA A 11 11.60 -3.09 -2.78
C ALA A 11 11.37 -3.82 -4.12
N GLU A 12 12.44 -4.08 -4.87
CA GLU A 12 12.42 -4.82 -6.14
C GLU A 12 11.89 -6.25 -6.03
N ASP A 13 12.00 -6.88 -4.86
CA ASP A 13 11.55 -8.25 -4.61
C ASP A 13 10.07 -8.33 -4.17
N PHE A 14 9.43 -7.18 -3.92
CA PHE A 14 8.05 -7.10 -3.45
C PHE A 14 7.20 -6.32 -4.44
N ALA A 15 6.07 -6.87 -4.89
CA ALA A 15 5.22 -6.23 -5.91
C ALA A 15 4.81 -4.81 -5.52
N LEU A 16 4.36 -4.63 -4.28
CA LEU A 16 4.03 -3.31 -3.74
C LEU A 16 5.28 -2.46 -3.51
N GLY A 17 6.43 -3.07 -3.19
CA GLY A 17 7.70 -2.35 -3.07
C GLY A 17 8.11 -1.68 -4.38
N ARG A 18 7.94 -2.37 -5.51
CA ARG A 18 8.13 -1.82 -6.86
C ARG A 18 7.10 -0.75 -7.20
N ALA A 19 5.83 -1.01 -6.93
CA ALA A 19 4.77 -0.04 -7.17
C ALA A 19 4.96 1.27 -6.39
N PHE A 20 5.58 1.20 -5.20
CA PHE A 20 5.89 2.37 -4.38
C PHE A 20 7.26 3.01 -4.69
N GLU A 21 8.08 2.43 -5.54
CA GLU A 21 9.45 2.91 -5.79
C GLU A 21 9.47 4.29 -6.46
N ASP A 22 8.50 4.55 -7.34
CA ASP A 22 8.35 5.84 -8.02
C ASP A 22 7.65 6.92 -7.18
N THR A 23 7.10 6.54 -6.02
CA THR A 23 6.40 7.46 -5.11
C THR A 23 7.40 8.13 -4.16
N ARG A 24 7.77 9.36 -4.50
CA ARG A 24 8.80 10.11 -3.78
C ARG A 24 8.28 10.69 -2.46
N GLY A 25 8.71 10.09 -1.36
CA GLY A 25 8.73 10.73 -0.04
C GLY A 25 7.48 10.52 0.81
N GLU A 26 6.52 9.72 0.33
CA GLU A 26 5.36 9.33 1.12
C GLU A 26 5.69 8.15 2.05
N GLN A 27 5.13 8.17 3.27
CA GLN A 27 5.19 6.99 4.14
C GLN A 27 3.98 6.10 3.87
N PHE A 28 4.27 4.85 3.51
CA PHE A 28 3.27 3.81 3.29
C PHE A 28 3.24 2.87 4.50
N GLU A 29 2.09 2.76 5.13
CA GLU A 29 1.86 1.86 6.27
C GLU A 29 0.78 0.86 5.88
N LEU A 30 1.15 -0.43 5.85
CA LEU A 30 0.21 -1.51 5.61
C LEU A 30 -0.65 -1.73 6.85
N GLU A 31 -1.97 -1.60 6.70
CA GLU A 31 -2.95 -1.92 7.74
C GLU A 31 -2.92 -3.42 8.04
N ARG A 32 -3.18 -3.78 9.31
CA ARG A 32 -3.06 -5.16 9.80
C ARG A 32 -3.87 -6.15 8.93
N LEU A 33 -3.15 -7.02 8.23
CA LEU A 33 -3.74 -8.11 7.46
C LEU A 33 -4.07 -9.29 8.37
N ILE A 34 -5.28 -9.83 8.25
CA ILE A 34 -5.64 -11.16 8.75
C ILE A 34 -5.82 -12.06 7.52
N PRO A 35 -4.82 -12.89 7.16
CA PRO A 35 -4.96 -13.83 6.06
C PRO A 35 -6.13 -14.77 6.36
N THR A 36 -7.18 -14.70 5.55
CA THR A 36 -8.24 -15.73 5.51
C THR A 36 -8.06 -16.54 4.23
N SER A 37 -8.75 -17.68 4.08
CA SER A 37 -8.52 -18.68 3.01
C SER A 37 -8.95 -18.24 1.59
N GLY A 38 -8.69 -16.97 1.24
CA GLY A 38 -8.98 -16.35 -0.06
C GLY A 38 -7.87 -15.37 -0.45
N ALA A 39 -8.24 -14.28 -1.11
CA ALA A 39 -7.32 -13.21 -1.47
C ALA A 39 -7.07 -12.26 -0.28
N ILE A 40 -5.84 -11.82 -0.12
CA ILE A 40 -5.47 -10.74 0.79
C ILE A 40 -5.64 -9.45 0.01
N VAL A 41 -6.62 -8.62 0.41
CA VAL A 41 -6.76 -7.26 -0.11
C VAL A 41 -6.12 -6.31 0.90
N PRO A 42 -4.91 -5.79 0.62
CA PRO A 42 -4.24 -4.88 1.53
C PRO A 42 -4.88 -3.49 1.56
N PHE A 43 -4.85 -2.89 2.74
CA PHE A 43 -5.16 -1.49 2.96
C PHE A 43 -3.88 -0.76 3.35
N PHE A 44 -3.64 0.41 2.77
CA PHE A 44 -2.45 1.21 3.03
C PHE A 44 -2.84 2.59 3.52
N TRP A 45 -2.25 3.01 4.63
CA TRP A 45 -2.17 4.42 4.98
C TRP A 45 -1.03 5.05 4.20
N ILE A 46 -1.32 6.17 3.57
CA ILE A 46 -0.33 6.99 2.87
C ILE A 46 -0.32 8.37 3.54
N ARG A 47 0.85 8.83 3.97
CA ARG A 47 1.04 10.11 4.65
C ARG A 47 1.78 11.11 3.77
N ASP A 48 1.44 12.39 3.94
CA ASP A 48 2.16 13.53 3.35
C ASP A 48 2.33 13.44 1.81
N GLY A 49 1.30 12.99 1.10
CA GLY A 49 1.34 12.69 -0.33
C GLY A 49 0.30 13.40 -1.18
N ASP A 50 0.53 13.45 -2.49
CA ASP A 50 -0.47 13.84 -3.48
C ASP A 50 -1.33 12.61 -3.82
N TYR A 51 -2.43 12.40 -3.10
CA TYR A 51 -3.22 11.17 -3.18
C TYR A 51 -3.77 10.88 -4.58
N GLU A 52 -4.10 11.91 -5.36
CA GLU A 52 -4.58 11.75 -6.75
C GLU A 52 -3.46 11.27 -7.67
N ARG A 53 -2.27 11.87 -7.55
CA ARG A 53 -1.09 11.41 -8.30
C ARG A 53 -0.72 9.98 -7.92
N ILE A 54 -0.70 9.68 -6.63
CA ILE A 54 -0.35 8.35 -6.10
C ILE A 54 -1.34 7.28 -6.60
N ALA A 55 -2.64 7.57 -6.57
CA ALA A 55 -3.65 6.66 -7.12
C ALA A 55 -3.44 6.43 -8.62
N THR A 56 -3.02 7.45 -9.37
CA THR A 56 -2.73 7.35 -10.80
C THR A 56 -1.48 6.51 -11.06
N ASP A 57 -0.40 6.77 -10.32
CA ASP A 57 0.88 6.08 -10.45
C ASP A 57 0.70 4.58 -10.11
N LEU A 58 0.02 4.27 -9.00
CA LEU A 58 -0.29 2.90 -8.60
C LEU A 58 -1.22 2.18 -9.59
N GLY A 59 -2.19 2.88 -10.16
CA GLY A 59 -3.10 2.30 -11.16
C GLY A 59 -2.44 2.00 -12.51
N ALA A 60 -1.21 2.48 -12.72
CA ALA A 60 -0.44 2.20 -13.94
C ALA A 60 0.47 0.96 -13.81
N ASP A 61 0.68 0.43 -12.60
CA ASP A 61 1.49 -0.77 -12.38
C ASP A 61 0.73 -2.05 -12.79
N GLU A 62 1.34 -2.90 -13.62
CA GLU A 62 0.74 -4.14 -14.11
C GLU A 62 0.44 -5.16 -12.99
N ALA A 63 1.07 -5.01 -11.82
CA ALA A 63 0.83 -5.85 -10.65
C ALA A 63 -0.38 -5.40 -9.80
N ILE A 64 -1.01 -4.27 -10.13
CA ILE A 64 -2.17 -3.72 -9.42
C ILE A 64 -3.40 -3.80 -10.34
N GLU A 65 -4.38 -4.61 -9.96
CA GLU A 65 -5.66 -4.72 -10.66
C GLU A 65 -6.59 -3.54 -10.34
N ASN A 66 -6.55 -3.04 -9.10
CA ASN A 66 -7.36 -1.91 -8.69
C ASN A 66 -6.73 -1.09 -7.57
N VAL A 67 -6.89 0.23 -7.63
CA VAL A 67 -6.55 1.13 -6.52
C VAL A 67 -7.69 2.10 -6.26
N ARG A 68 -8.06 2.27 -4.99
CA ARG A 68 -9.10 3.21 -4.56
C ARG A 68 -8.73 3.89 -3.25
N VAL A 69 -8.99 5.19 -3.18
CA VAL A 69 -9.05 5.92 -1.91
C VAL A 69 -10.36 5.55 -1.22
N VAL A 70 -10.25 4.98 -0.03
CA VAL A 70 -11.38 4.58 0.82
C VAL A 70 -11.81 5.73 1.71
N ASP A 71 -10.84 6.47 2.26
CA ASP A 71 -11.07 7.58 3.17
C ASP A 71 -9.88 8.54 3.16
N GLU A 72 -10.11 9.80 3.53
CA GLU A 72 -9.10 10.86 3.56
C GLU A 72 -9.19 11.67 4.86
N PHE A 73 -8.03 11.93 5.46
CA PHE A 73 -7.84 12.70 6.67
C PHE A 73 -6.80 13.80 6.43
N ASP A 74 -6.73 14.76 7.35
CA ASP A 74 -5.85 15.93 7.24
C ASP A 74 -4.37 15.58 6.97
N ASP A 75 -3.87 14.45 7.49
CA ASP A 75 -2.46 14.02 7.40
C ASP A 75 -2.23 12.72 6.63
N ARG A 76 -3.30 12.03 6.21
CA ARG A 76 -3.20 10.70 5.60
C ARG A 76 -4.46 10.30 4.84
N ALA A 77 -4.31 9.40 3.88
CA ALA A 77 -5.45 8.73 3.24
C ALA A 77 -5.32 7.21 3.31
N LEU A 78 -6.47 6.53 3.37
CA LEU A 78 -6.56 5.08 3.36
C LEU A 78 -6.83 4.60 1.94
N PHE A 79 -5.94 3.76 1.43
CA PHE A 79 -6.04 3.16 0.11
C PHE A 79 -6.40 1.69 0.24
N ARG A 80 -7.19 1.19 -0.70
CA ARG A 80 -7.41 -0.23 -0.96
C ARG A 80 -6.75 -0.56 -2.28
N ILE A 81 -5.88 -1.57 -2.28
CA ILE A 81 -5.16 -2.05 -3.46
C ILE A 81 -5.54 -3.51 -3.70
N GLU A 82 -5.91 -3.86 -4.93
CA GLU A 82 -6.23 -5.22 -5.40
C GLU A 82 -5.23 -5.67 -6.45
#